data_AF-A0A9Q1C2H6-F1
#
_entry.id   AF-A0A9Q1C2H6-F1
#
_cell.length_a   1.000
_cell.length_b   1.000
_cell.length_c   1.000
_cell.angle_alpha   90.00
_cell.angle_beta   90.00
_cell.angle_gamma   90.00
#
_symmetry.space_group_name_H-M   'P 1'
#
loop_
_entity.id
_entity.type
_entity.pdbx_description
1 polymer ?
#
loop_
_entity_poly.entity_id
_entity_poly.type
_entity_poly.pdbx_seq_one_letter_code
_entity_poly.pdbx_strand_id
1 'polypeptide(L)'
;MDITFKSLRMKFHLFVVMVVCTELIEGMGFCKFQKKFPNALTTTGSVNDTSQMITSQLVTTISTAMEKTTAQIATSQSGTSQLVTTIPTANKETTTQKTGLYPTSKQQSPIHPTTTEIKTTESVTEQSTSKPTTEGQQHSRTYTDCYDVYTNNGSTIHGIYQIKPINWPGSPFQVLCNMSEGGGWTVFQRRMDGTVNFYRNWENYTQGFGNLSGEFWLGNEKLCYLTNQRNYTLRVDFVDKDHKFYSLEYDLFCLGDESDKYRLKNLGHFEGSQGISFDYMRIHENQPFRTKDSNDGNNCFESKKGAWWYADNCGTANLNGDYSGDRTKSIYVRDSDNEQFKSNIRYTDMKVRPV
;
A
#
# COMPACT_ATOMS: atom_id res chain seq x y z
N MET A 1 -1.02 29.98 18.29
CA MET A 1 -2.28 30.06 17.51
C MET A 1 -2.49 28.86 16.57
N ASP A 2 -1.69 27.77 16.69
CA ASP A 2 -1.67 26.65 15.72
C ASP A 2 -2.29 25.32 16.21
N ILE A 3 -2.49 25.16 17.52
CA ILE A 3 -3.00 23.90 18.10
C ILE A 3 -4.54 23.86 18.06
N THR A 4 -5.19 25.02 18.14
CA THR A 4 -6.64 25.17 18.13
C THR A 4 -7.25 24.84 16.76
N PHE A 5 -6.53 25.12 15.66
CA PHE A 5 -7.01 24.89 14.30
C PHE A 5 -6.95 23.41 13.90
N LYS A 6 -5.93 22.66 14.36
CA LYS A 6 -5.84 21.21 14.18
C LYS A 6 -6.91 20.45 14.97
N SER A 7 -7.22 20.89 16.19
CA SER A 7 -8.29 20.30 17.01
C SER A 7 -9.67 20.51 16.38
N LEU A 8 -9.95 21.70 15.81
CA LEU A 8 -11.21 22.00 15.16
C LEU A 8 -11.40 21.22 13.84
N ARG A 9 -10.32 21.02 13.07
CA ARG A 9 -10.32 20.24 11.82
C ARG A 9 -10.56 18.75 12.05
N MET A 10 -10.05 18.21 13.16
CA MET A 10 -10.29 16.81 13.56
C MET A 10 -11.73 16.60 14.05
N LYS A 11 -12.30 17.58 14.76
CA LYS A 11 -13.71 17.58 15.19
C LYS A 11 -14.68 17.65 14.00
N PHE A 12 -14.33 18.39 12.95
CA PHE A 12 -15.15 18.49 11.73
C PHE A 12 -15.13 17.21 10.91
N HIS A 13 -13.98 16.52 10.80
CA HIS A 13 -13.91 15.21 10.14
C HIS A 13 -14.69 14.12 10.89
N LEU A 14 -14.64 14.10 12.21
CA LEU A 14 -15.38 13.11 13.00
C LEU A 14 -16.90 13.33 12.90
N PHE A 15 -17.35 14.59 12.84
CA PHE A 15 -18.77 14.94 12.63
C PHE A 15 -19.29 14.49 11.26
N VAL A 16 -18.51 14.70 10.19
CA VAL A 16 -18.87 14.26 8.83
C VAL A 16 -18.92 12.73 8.74
N VAL A 17 -17.99 12.02 9.38
CA VAL A 17 -18.00 10.54 9.42
C VAL A 17 -19.21 10.00 10.20
N MET A 18 -19.64 10.68 11.27
CA MET A 18 -20.84 10.28 12.01
C MET A 18 -22.14 10.55 11.23
N VAL A 19 -22.25 11.67 10.52
CA VAL A 19 -23.43 11.96 9.68
C VAL A 19 -23.55 10.92 8.55
N VAL A 20 -22.45 10.55 7.90
CA VAL A 20 -22.43 9.51 6.85
C VAL A 20 -22.77 8.11 7.39
N CYS A 21 -22.35 7.79 8.62
CA CYS A 21 -22.75 6.54 9.26
C CYS A 21 -24.24 6.49 9.63
N THR A 22 -24.89 7.64 9.86
CA THR A 22 -26.30 7.70 10.23
C THR A 22 -27.19 7.47 9.00
N GLU A 23 -26.80 8.01 7.84
CA GLU A 23 -27.51 7.80 6.56
C GLU A 23 -27.38 6.36 6.01
N LEU A 24 -26.29 5.65 6.35
CA LEU A 24 -26.10 4.24 5.95
C LEU A 24 -27.02 3.26 6.71
N ILE A 25 -27.54 3.65 7.87
CA ILE A 25 -28.42 2.82 8.69
C ILE A 25 -29.87 2.89 8.18
N GLU A 26 -30.27 3.98 7.51
CA GLU A 26 -31.62 4.13 6.93
C GLU A 26 -31.82 3.28 5.66
N GLY A 27 -30.74 2.82 5.01
CA GLY A 27 -30.78 2.07 3.74
C GLY A 27 -30.84 0.54 3.86
N MET A 28 -30.72 -0.04 5.05
CA MET A 28 -30.72 -1.51 5.24
C MET A 28 -32.01 -1.98 5.90
N GLY A 29 -32.92 -2.52 5.08
CA GLY A 29 -34.25 -2.97 5.47
C GLY A 29 -34.35 -3.73 6.80
N PHE A 30 -35.31 -3.28 7.61
CA PHE A 30 -35.68 -3.71 8.97
C PHE A 30 -35.94 -5.23 9.14
N CYS A 31 -36.05 -6.00 8.06
CA CYS A 31 -36.41 -7.42 8.09
C CYS A 31 -35.25 -8.38 8.43
N LYS A 32 -33.98 -7.98 8.29
CA LYS A 32 -32.83 -8.86 8.61
C LYS A 32 -32.42 -8.85 10.09
N PHE A 33 -32.81 -7.82 10.84
CA PHE A 33 -32.44 -7.68 12.25
C PHE A 33 -33.27 -8.60 13.18
N GLN A 34 -34.56 -8.79 12.87
CA GLN A 34 -35.48 -9.57 13.69
C GLN A 34 -35.18 -11.09 13.70
N LYS A 35 -34.49 -11.61 12.68
CA LYS A 35 -34.03 -13.02 12.62
C LYS A 35 -32.88 -13.33 13.59
N LYS A 36 -32.18 -12.31 14.12
CA LYS A 36 -30.99 -12.51 14.96
C LYS A 36 -31.25 -12.31 16.46
N PHE A 37 -32.35 -11.67 16.84
CA PHE A 37 -32.67 -11.37 18.25
C PHE A 37 -34.18 -11.46 18.55
N PRO A 38 -34.74 -12.66 18.83
CA PRO A 38 -36.18 -12.84 19.00
C PRO A 38 -36.76 -12.27 20.32
N ASN A 39 -35.95 -11.83 21.27
CA ASN A 39 -36.40 -11.40 22.61
C ASN A 39 -36.12 -9.92 22.93
N ALA A 40 -35.83 -9.07 21.95
CA ALA A 40 -35.67 -7.64 22.19
C ALA A 40 -37.00 -6.88 22.01
N LEU A 41 -37.56 -6.46 23.15
CA LEU A 41 -38.64 -5.50 23.37
C LEU A 41 -40.09 -5.92 23.06
N THR A 42 -40.80 -6.23 24.15
CA THR A 42 -42.23 -5.99 24.34
C THR A 42 -42.44 -4.56 24.86
N THR A 43 -42.77 -3.62 23.96
CA THR A 43 -43.43 -2.36 24.34
C THR A 43 -44.10 -1.76 23.12
N THR A 44 -45.43 -1.66 23.16
CA THR A 44 -46.24 -0.94 22.18
C THR A 44 -46.06 0.56 22.41
N GLY A 45 -45.22 1.20 21.60
CA GLY A 45 -45.00 2.65 21.60
C GLY A 45 -44.29 3.08 20.31
N SER A 46 -44.69 4.23 19.77
CA SER A 46 -44.25 4.80 18.49
C SER A 46 -42.73 4.70 18.25
N VAL A 47 -42.35 4.13 17.10
CA VAL A 47 -40.97 3.81 16.68
C VAL A 47 -40.05 5.05 16.59
N ASN A 48 -40.62 6.26 16.55
CA ASN A 48 -39.83 7.50 16.47
C ASN A 48 -39.24 7.96 17.81
N ASP A 49 -39.86 7.67 18.95
CA ASP A 49 -39.39 8.18 20.25
C ASP A 49 -38.27 7.31 20.84
N THR A 50 -38.28 6.00 20.57
CA THR A 50 -37.28 5.06 21.11
C THR A 50 -35.91 5.22 20.44
N SER A 51 -35.90 5.51 19.13
CA SER A 51 -34.67 5.78 18.37
C SER A 51 -34.00 7.08 18.84
N GLN A 52 -34.78 8.14 19.10
CA GLN A 52 -34.24 9.40 19.60
C GLN A 52 -33.70 9.29 21.03
N MET A 53 -34.36 8.50 21.91
CA MET A 53 -33.84 8.26 23.26
C MET A 53 -32.52 7.49 23.26
N ILE A 54 -32.38 6.46 22.42
CA ILE A 54 -31.16 5.64 22.34
C ILE A 54 -29.99 6.47 21.79
N THR A 55 -30.22 7.27 20.74
CA THR A 55 -29.19 8.15 20.17
C THR A 55 -28.72 9.21 21.19
N SER A 56 -29.65 9.80 21.95
CA SER A 56 -29.32 10.81 22.98
C SER A 56 -28.48 10.25 24.14
N GLN A 57 -28.81 9.04 24.62
CA GLN A 57 -28.05 8.39 25.70
C GLN A 57 -26.64 7.96 25.26
N LEU A 58 -26.49 7.47 24.02
CA LEU A 58 -25.19 7.11 23.46
C LEU A 58 -24.28 8.34 23.28
N VAL A 59 -24.80 9.44 22.75
CA VAL A 59 -24.05 10.70 22.58
C VAL A 59 -23.58 11.25 23.92
N THR A 60 -24.44 11.26 24.93
CA THR A 60 -24.10 11.75 26.28
C THR A 60 -23.02 10.88 26.95
N THR A 61 -23.11 9.56 26.79
CA THR A 61 -22.14 8.61 27.34
C THR A 61 -20.77 8.77 26.70
N ILE A 62 -20.72 8.95 25.37
CA ILE A 62 -19.48 9.17 24.63
C ILE A 62 -18.85 10.51 24.99
N SER A 63 -19.64 11.59 25.10
CA SER A 63 -19.12 12.91 25.50
C SER A 63 -18.47 12.87 26.89
N THR A 64 -19.13 12.22 27.85
CA THR A 64 -18.61 12.08 29.22
C THR A 64 -17.34 11.22 29.28
N ALA A 65 -17.24 10.18 28.45
CA ALA A 65 -16.04 9.36 28.35
C ALA A 65 -14.86 10.15 27.77
N MET A 66 -15.11 10.97 26.73
CA MET A 66 -14.07 11.81 26.11
C MET A 66 -13.53 12.89 27.06
N GLU A 67 -14.38 13.48 27.89
CA GLU A 67 -13.95 14.45 28.91
C GLU A 67 -13.06 13.81 29.98
N LYS A 68 -13.40 12.59 30.44
CA LYS A 68 -12.57 11.82 31.39
C LYS A 68 -11.21 11.46 30.81
N THR A 69 -11.15 11.05 29.55
CA THR A 69 -9.88 10.74 28.87
C THR A 69 -9.03 11.99 28.68
N THR A 70 -9.65 13.14 28.38
CA THR A 70 -8.92 14.43 28.24
C THR A 70 -8.32 14.89 29.58
N ALA A 71 -9.03 14.68 30.69
CA ALA A 71 -8.51 14.97 32.03
C ALA A 71 -7.34 14.05 32.44
N GLN A 72 -7.35 12.79 32.02
CA GLN A 72 -6.24 11.83 32.27
C GLN A 72 -4.97 12.14 31.46
N ILE A 73 -5.12 12.76 30.29
CA ILE A 73 -3.98 13.19 29.45
C ILE A 73 -3.36 14.48 30.01
N ALA A 74 -4.16 15.36 30.62
CA ALA A 74 -3.65 16.59 31.24
C ALA A 74 -2.81 16.33 32.50
N THR A 75 -3.10 15.28 33.26
CA THR A 75 -2.35 14.92 34.48
C THR A 75 -1.03 14.19 34.21
N SER A 76 -0.83 13.62 33.02
CA SER A 76 0.41 12.90 32.65
C SER A 76 1.53 13.80 32.11
N GLN A 77 1.25 15.08 31.81
CA GLN A 77 2.25 16.04 31.30
C GLN A 77 2.93 16.92 32.37
N SER A 78 2.55 16.78 33.65
CA SER A 78 3.15 17.55 34.76
C SER A 78 4.38 16.86 35.41
N GLY A 79 4.80 15.68 34.94
CA GLY A 79 5.74 14.80 35.64
C GLY A 79 7.20 14.81 35.18
N THR A 80 7.59 15.57 34.16
CA THR A 80 8.98 15.56 33.65
C THR A 80 9.52 16.96 33.43
N SER A 81 9.92 17.62 34.52
CA SER A 81 10.81 18.78 34.46
C SER A 81 11.50 18.98 35.81
N GLN A 82 12.59 18.25 36.08
CA GLN A 82 13.68 18.65 36.99
C GLN A 82 14.99 17.92 36.62
N LEU A 83 16.11 18.65 36.74
CA LEU A 83 17.52 18.35 36.42
C LEU A 83 17.85 18.39 34.90
N VAL A 84 18.68 19.29 34.35
CA VAL A 84 19.89 19.95 34.88
C VAL A 84 20.08 21.33 34.21
N THR A 85 20.41 22.35 35.02
CA THR A 85 20.89 23.68 34.62
C THR A 85 22.32 23.84 35.12
N THR A 86 23.30 24.21 34.28
CA THR A 86 24.39 25.22 34.54
C THR A 86 25.40 25.38 33.36
N ILE A 87 25.21 26.40 32.50
CA ILE A 87 26.02 27.66 32.24
C ILE A 87 27.58 27.60 32.44
N PRO A 88 28.50 28.28 31.68
CA PRO A 88 28.35 29.62 31.03
C PRO A 88 28.89 29.89 29.60
N THR A 89 28.40 31.04 29.15
CA THR A 89 28.61 31.94 27.99
C THR A 89 30.03 32.52 27.82
N ALA A 90 30.43 32.79 26.56
CA ALA A 90 31.13 34.03 26.15
C ALA A 90 31.20 34.24 24.60
N ASN A 91 30.50 35.28 24.12
CA ASN A 91 30.80 36.31 23.08
C ASN A 91 31.60 35.90 21.81
N LYS A 92 31.25 36.29 20.57
CA LYS A 92 31.21 37.66 20.04
C LYS A 92 30.70 37.65 18.58
N GLU A 93 30.07 38.75 18.17
CA GLU A 93 29.60 39.08 16.82
C GLU A 93 30.74 39.21 15.79
N THR A 94 30.44 39.02 14.49
CA THR A 94 30.71 39.99 13.40
C THR A 94 30.05 39.53 12.08
N THR A 95 29.21 40.41 11.53
CA THR A 95 28.66 40.45 10.17
C THR A 95 29.75 40.78 9.14
N THR A 96 29.74 40.19 7.93
CA THR A 96 29.76 40.91 6.62
C THR A 96 29.80 39.93 5.43
N GLN A 97 29.14 40.40 4.37
CA GLN A 97 28.76 39.78 3.12
C GLN A 97 29.90 39.57 2.09
N LYS A 98 29.54 38.72 1.10
CA LYS A 98 29.70 38.86 -0.36
C LYS A 98 30.86 38.15 -1.09
N THR A 99 30.41 37.49 -2.18
CA THR A 99 31.00 37.28 -3.52
C THR A 99 32.16 36.30 -3.71
N GLY A 100 31.87 35.23 -4.46
CA GLY A 100 32.34 35.10 -5.84
C GLY A 100 33.50 34.14 -6.12
N LEU A 101 33.28 33.35 -7.19
CA LEU A 101 34.23 32.76 -8.14
C LEU A 101 34.73 31.32 -7.91
N TYR A 102 34.37 30.50 -8.92
CA TYR A 102 35.01 29.26 -9.38
C TYR A 102 36.53 29.42 -9.55
N PRO A 103 37.29 28.31 -9.48
CA PRO A 103 37.82 27.80 -10.74
C PRO A 103 37.73 26.28 -10.91
N THR A 104 37.70 25.91 -12.18
CA THR A 104 37.74 24.57 -12.77
C THR A 104 39.17 23.99 -12.71
N SER A 105 39.29 22.68 -12.50
CA SER A 105 39.90 21.73 -13.46
C SER A 105 40.74 20.60 -12.83
N LYS A 106 40.39 19.38 -13.29
CA LYS A 106 41.24 18.28 -13.78
C LYS A 106 42.18 17.51 -12.85
N GLN A 107 41.89 16.20 -12.85
CA GLN A 107 42.75 15.06 -13.21
C GLN A 107 43.22 14.09 -12.10
N GLN A 108 43.00 12.81 -12.46
CA GLN A 108 43.71 11.56 -12.11
C GLN A 108 43.35 10.79 -10.82
N SER A 109 42.70 9.65 -11.03
CA SER A 109 42.88 8.39 -10.27
C SER A 109 44.13 7.64 -10.79
N PRO A 110 44.50 6.44 -10.30
CA PRO A 110 44.15 5.73 -9.04
C PRO A 110 45.39 5.19 -8.29
N ILE A 111 45.31 4.97 -6.97
CA ILE A 111 46.24 4.06 -6.26
C ILE A 111 45.45 3.15 -5.32
N HIS A 112 45.56 1.85 -5.59
CA HIS A 112 45.21 0.75 -4.70
C HIS A 112 46.33 0.52 -3.68
N PRO A 113 46.01 0.06 -2.47
CA PRO A 113 46.78 -1.10 -1.97
C PRO A 113 45.91 -2.16 -1.28
N THR A 114 46.11 -3.42 -1.68
CA THR A 114 46.00 -4.63 -0.86
C THR A 114 47.18 -4.60 0.14
N THR A 115 47.13 -4.97 1.42
CA THR A 115 46.96 -6.30 2.05
C THR A 115 47.12 -5.99 3.56
N THR A 116 46.46 -6.63 4.54
CA THR A 116 46.94 -7.86 5.20
C THR A 116 46.02 -8.17 6.39
N GLU A 117 45.74 -9.46 6.56
CA GLU A 117 45.02 -10.10 7.66
C GLU A 117 45.74 -9.92 9.03
N ILE A 118 44.96 -9.76 10.11
CA ILE A 118 45.35 -10.24 11.44
C ILE A 118 44.13 -10.92 12.08
N LYS A 119 44.33 -12.19 12.44
CA LYS A 119 43.43 -13.07 13.17
C LYS A 119 43.96 -13.17 14.60
N THR A 120 43.13 -12.86 15.61
CA THR A 120 43.37 -13.30 16.99
C THR A 120 42.04 -13.62 17.67
N THR A 121 42.03 -14.78 18.31
CA THR A 121 40.94 -15.44 19.04
C THR A 121 40.98 -15.09 20.54
N GLU A 122 39.90 -15.48 21.25
CA GLU A 122 39.69 -15.64 22.71
C GLU A 122 38.79 -14.55 23.34
N SER A 123 37.50 -14.81 23.63
CA SER A 123 36.82 -15.77 24.55
C SER A 123 36.63 -15.22 25.97
N VAL A 124 35.38 -14.90 26.32
CA VAL A 124 34.87 -14.96 27.70
C VAL A 124 33.52 -15.66 27.66
N THR A 125 33.46 -16.75 28.42
CA THR A 125 32.34 -17.67 28.61
C THR A 125 31.46 -17.15 29.74
N GLU A 126 30.14 -17.09 29.54
CA GLU A 126 29.19 -17.24 30.64
C GLU A 126 28.13 -18.28 30.27
N GLN A 127 28.06 -19.29 31.13
CA GLN A 127 27.32 -20.53 31.00
C GLN A 127 26.06 -20.40 31.86
N SER A 128 24.88 -20.53 31.26
CA SER A 128 23.62 -20.70 31.98
C SER A 128 22.94 -21.98 31.51
N THR A 129 22.94 -22.97 32.40
CA THR A 129 22.35 -24.30 32.26
C THR A 129 20.81 -24.25 32.28
N SER A 130 20.15 -24.85 31.29
CA SER A 130 18.82 -25.43 31.45
C SER A 130 18.60 -26.65 30.53
N LYS A 131 17.70 -27.53 30.98
CA LYS A 131 17.57 -28.99 30.78
C LYS A 131 16.90 -29.35 29.42
N PRO A 132 17.08 -30.57 28.86
CA PRO A 132 16.64 -30.88 27.50
C PRO A 132 15.13 -31.10 27.44
N THR A 133 14.47 -30.42 26.49
CA THR A 133 13.09 -30.69 26.13
C THR A 133 13.06 -31.05 24.65
N THR A 134 12.48 -32.21 24.36
CA THR A 134 12.39 -32.90 23.07
C THR A 134 12.08 -31.96 21.90
N GLU A 135 13.04 -31.82 20.97
CA GLU A 135 12.85 -31.16 19.69
C GLU A 135 11.91 -31.99 18.81
N GLY A 136 10.63 -31.63 18.81
CA GLY A 136 9.78 -31.88 17.64
C GLY A 136 10.25 -30.95 16.52
N GLN A 137 10.66 -31.52 15.39
CA GLN A 137 11.00 -30.76 14.19
C GLN A 137 9.80 -29.89 13.76
N GLN A 138 9.78 -28.62 14.16
CA GLN A 138 8.93 -27.62 13.54
C GLN A 138 9.51 -27.35 12.15
N HIS A 139 8.99 -28.05 11.15
CA HIS A 139 9.10 -27.58 9.77
C HIS A 139 8.53 -26.17 9.74
N SER A 140 9.37 -25.16 9.52
CA SER A 140 8.93 -23.78 9.32
C SER A 140 7.93 -23.77 8.16
N ARG A 141 6.65 -23.67 8.49
CA ARG A 141 5.57 -23.73 7.51
C ARG A 141 5.70 -22.49 6.63
N THR A 142 6.12 -22.72 5.38
CA THR A 142 6.30 -21.64 4.41
C THR A 142 4.98 -21.42 3.66
N TYR A 143 4.48 -20.20 3.65
CA TYR A 143 3.25 -19.83 2.94
C TYR A 143 3.57 -19.49 1.49
N THR A 144 2.76 -19.91 0.53
CA THR A 144 3.05 -19.66 -0.90
C THR A 144 2.63 -18.27 -1.38
N ASP A 145 1.66 -17.66 -0.69
CA ASP A 145 1.14 -16.33 -0.94
C ASP A 145 0.35 -15.81 0.30
N CYS A 146 -0.23 -14.61 0.19
CA CYS A 146 -1.04 -14.02 1.26
C CYS A 146 -2.34 -14.77 1.55
N TYR A 147 -2.88 -15.53 0.61
CA TYR A 147 -4.09 -16.33 0.84
C TYR A 147 -3.78 -17.55 1.70
N ASP A 148 -2.63 -18.17 1.50
CA ASP A 148 -2.10 -19.20 2.38
C ASP A 148 -1.80 -18.64 3.78
N VAL A 149 -1.27 -17.42 3.88
CA VAL A 149 -1.15 -16.72 5.19
C VAL A 149 -2.55 -16.54 5.82
N TYR A 150 -3.54 -16.09 5.07
CA TYR A 150 -4.89 -15.87 5.59
C TYR A 150 -5.57 -17.17 6.06
N THR A 151 -5.52 -18.22 5.25
CA THR A 151 -6.26 -19.48 5.48
C THR A 151 -5.51 -20.47 6.37
N ASN A 152 -4.19 -20.62 6.20
CA ASN A 152 -3.41 -21.64 6.91
C ASN A 152 -2.74 -21.12 8.18
N ASN A 153 -2.38 -19.82 8.24
CA ASN A 153 -1.92 -19.16 9.47
C ASN A 153 -3.11 -18.62 10.29
N GLY A 154 -4.25 -18.36 9.65
CA GLY A 154 -5.38 -17.66 10.28
C GLY A 154 -5.13 -16.16 10.51
N SER A 155 -4.10 -15.59 9.88
CA SER A 155 -3.74 -14.18 10.10
C SER A 155 -4.68 -13.26 9.31
N THR A 156 -5.35 -12.35 10.02
CA THR A 156 -6.28 -11.37 9.45
C THR A 156 -5.74 -9.94 9.50
N ILE A 157 -4.48 -9.78 9.86
CA ILE A 157 -3.83 -8.48 10.05
C ILE A 157 -3.23 -8.03 8.71
N HIS A 158 -3.49 -6.77 8.34
CA HIS A 158 -2.80 -6.15 7.21
C HIS A 158 -1.32 -5.97 7.54
N GLY A 159 -0.42 -6.35 6.64
CA GLY A 159 1.00 -6.18 6.92
C GLY A 159 1.92 -6.89 5.95
N ILE A 160 3.20 -6.84 6.27
CA ILE A 160 4.25 -7.47 5.49
C ILE A 160 4.47 -8.90 6.01
N TYR A 161 4.42 -9.87 5.10
CA TYR A 161 4.60 -11.29 5.41
C TYR A 161 5.66 -11.90 4.50
N GLN A 162 6.29 -12.96 4.97
CA GLN A 162 7.23 -13.74 4.16
C GLN A 162 6.50 -14.90 3.48
N ILE A 163 6.69 -15.04 2.17
CA ILE A 163 6.11 -16.10 1.35
C ILE A 163 7.17 -16.76 0.47
N LYS A 164 6.86 -17.96 -0.05
CA LYS A 164 7.64 -18.64 -1.07
C LYS A 164 6.70 -19.30 -2.08
N PRO A 165 6.44 -18.66 -3.24
CA PRO A 165 5.64 -19.26 -4.30
C PRO A 165 6.18 -20.63 -4.73
N ILE A 166 5.31 -21.49 -5.22
CA ILE A 166 5.68 -22.81 -5.75
C ILE A 166 6.69 -22.61 -6.90
N ASN A 167 7.73 -23.44 -6.93
CA ASN A 167 8.83 -23.41 -7.90
C ASN A 167 9.71 -22.15 -7.88
N TRP A 168 9.49 -21.20 -6.96
CA TRP A 168 10.40 -20.07 -6.79
C TRP A 168 11.82 -20.57 -6.43
N PRO A 169 12.83 -20.30 -7.27
CA PRO A 169 14.18 -20.86 -7.08
C PRO A 169 14.96 -20.17 -5.96
N GLY A 170 14.56 -18.95 -5.59
CA GLY A 170 15.24 -18.18 -4.55
C GLY A 170 14.76 -18.48 -3.12
N SER A 171 15.31 -17.72 -2.18
CA SER A 171 14.83 -17.68 -0.79
C SER A 171 13.42 -17.08 -0.69
N PRO A 172 12.64 -17.42 0.35
CA PRO A 172 11.38 -16.74 0.65
C PRO A 172 11.55 -15.22 0.69
N PHE A 173 10.56 -14.48 0.16
CA PHE A 173 10.61 -13.02 0.06
C PHE A 173 9.40 -12.38 0.74
N GLN A 174 9.53 -11.09 1.05
CA GLN A 174 8.47 -10.33 1.69
C GLN A 174 7.46 -9.78 0.67
N VAL A 175 6.19 -9.78 1.06
CA VAL A 175 5.08 -9.16 0.32
C VAL A 175 4.18 -8.39 1.27
N LEU A 176 3.45 -7.42 0.73
CA LEU A 176 2.36 -6.79 1.45
C LEU A 176 1.08 -7.60 1.28
N CYS A 177 0.52 -8.10 2.39
CA CYS A 177 -0.76 -8.76 2.44
C CYS A 177 -1.87 -7.79 2.85
N ASN A 178 -2.87 -7.66 1.98
CA ASN A 178 -4.10 -6.97 2.28
C ASN A 178 -5.16 -7.99 2.74
N MET A 179 -5.57 -7.87 4.01
CA MET A 179 -6.51 -8.79 4.66
C MET A 179 -7.96 -8.27 4.71
N SER A 180 -8.26 -7.17 4.01
CA SER A 180 -9.62 -6.67 3.82
C SER A 180 -10.30 -7.39 2.66
N GLU A 181 -11.63 -7.20 2.50
CA GLU A 181 -12.39 -7.67 1.31
C GLU A 181 -12.26 -9.18 1.08
N GLY A 182 -12.53 -9.97 2.13
CA GLY A 182 -12.36 -11.43 2.15
C GLY A 182 -10.92 -11.89 2.41
N GLY A 183 -9.96 -10.95 2.46
CA GLY A 183 -8.59 -11.18 2.86
C GLY A 183 -7.74 -11.98 1.87
N GLY A 184 -6.47 -12.16 2.21
CA GLY A 184 -5.53 -12.98 1.46
C GLY A 184 -5.01 -12.38 0.15
N TRP A 185 -5.13 -11.06 -0.05
CA TRP A 185 -4.64 -10.40 -1.25
C TRP A 185 -3.14 -10.12 -1.17
N THR A 186 -2.38 -10.57 -2.17
CA THR A 186 -0.95 -10.24 -2.32
C THR A 186 -0.84 -8.98 -3.19
N VAL A 187 -0.47 -7.86 -2.59
CA VAL A 187 -0.27 -6.58 -3.31
C VAL A 187 1.06 -6.62 -4.04
N PHE A 188 1.06 -6.36 -5.35
CA PHE A 188 2.27 -6.36 -6.16
C PHE A 188 2.64 -4.99 -6.74
N GLN A 189 1.71 -4.04 -6.70
CA GLN A 189 1.94 -2.65 -7.10
C GLN A 189 1.15 -1.76 -6.14
N ARG A 190 1.81 -0.73 -5.61
CA ARG A 190 1.16 0.36 -4.86
C ARG A 190 1.69 1.73 -5.26
N ARG A 191 0.77 2.64 -5.58
CA ARG A 191 0.97 4.09 -5.72
C ARG A 191 0.09 4.85 -4.73
N MET A 192 0.62 5.86 -4.06
CA MET A 192 -0.12 6.64 -3.06
C MET A 192 0.32 8.10 -2.92
N ASP A 193 1.57 8.44 -3.20
CA ASP A 193 2.14 9.75 -2.89
C ASP A 193 3.21 10.26 -3.87
N GLY A 194 3.62 9.44 -4.83
CA GLY A 194 4.64 9.77 -5.82
C GLY A 194 6.06 9.83 -5.28
N THR A 195 6.32 9.27 -4.09
CA THR A 195 7.66 9.26 -3.47
C THR A 195 8.64 8.33 -4.18
N VAL A 196 8.14 7.34 -4.93
CA VAL A 196 8.98 6.41 -5.67
C VAL A 196 8.90 6.70 -7.17
N ASN A 197 10.06 6.81 -7.80
CA ASN A 197 10.15 6.93 -9.26
C ASN A 197 9.83 5.58 -9.92
N PHE A 198 8.81 5.54 -10.78
CA PHE A 198 8.43 4.37 -11.61
C PHE A 198 9.00 4.44 -13.04
N TYR A 199 9.65 5.53 -13.44
CA TYR A 199 10.36 5.63 -14.71
C TYR A 199 11.71 4.87 -14.64
N ARG A 200 11.64 3.53 -14.68
CA ARG A 200 12.79 2.63 -14.48
C ARG A 200 13.02 1.68 -15.65
N ASN A 201 14.19 1.04 -15.64
CA ASN A 201 14.67 0.13 -16.67
C ASN A 201 14.14 -1.31 -16.47
N TRP A 202 14.43 -2.19 -17.43
CA TRP A 202 14.06 -3.61 -17.42
C TRP A 202 14.49 -4.33 -16.15
N GLU A 203 15.75 -4.18 -15.77
CA GLU A 203 16.32 -4.85 -14.60
C GLU A 203 15.56 -4.49 -13.31
N ASN A 204 15.27 -3.21 -13.10
CA ASN A 204 14.52 -2.76 -11.92
C ASN A 204 13.10 -3.33 -11.90
N TYR A 205 12.40 -3.33 -13.04
CA TYR A 205 11.04 -3.90 -13.11
C TYR A 205 11.04 -5.42 -12.93
N THR A 206 12.08 -6.10 -13.37
CA THR A 206 12.27 -7.54 -13.20
C THR A 206 12.48 -7.90 -11.72
N GLN A 207 13.42 -7.22 -11.05
CA GLN A 207 13.76 -7.47 -9.66
C GLN A 207 12.74 -6.92 -8.66
N GLY A 208 12.07 -5.82 -9.01
CA GLY A 208 11.22 -5.03 -8.12
C GLY A 208 11.96 -3.86 -7.48
N PHE A 209 11.21 -2.87 -7.00
CA PHE A 209 11.73 -1.66 -6.39
C PHE A 209 10.70 -0.99 -5.47
N GLY A 210 11.16 -0.04 -4.65
CA GLY A 210 10.33 0.69 -3.70
C GLY A 210 10.32 0.08 -2.31
N ASN A 211 9.29 0.39 -1.52
CA ASN A 211 9.14 -0.04 -0.14
C ASN A 211 7.74 -0.63 0.08
N LEU A 212 7.64 -1.84 0.62
CA LEU A 212 6.36 -2.52 0.88
C LEU A 212 5.44 -1.76 1.87
N SER A 213 6.01 -0.88 2.69
CA SER A 213 5.27 0.03 3.59
C SER A 213 4.87 1.36 2.91
N GLY A 214 5.24 1.58 1.66
CA GLY A 214 4.94 2.78 0.87
C GLY A 214 4.63 2.42 -0.59
N GLU A 215 5.22 3.12 -1.54
CA GLU A 215 5.09 2.80 -2.97
C GLU A 215 6.09 1.74 -3.41
N PHE A 216 5.64 0.77 -4.22
CA PHE A 216 6.52 -0.28 -4.74
C PHE A 216 5.97 -0.98 -5.98
N TRP A 217 6.88 -1.66 -6.66
CA TRP A 217 6.61 -2.70 -7.65
C TRP A 217 7.31 -3.98 -7.20
N LEU A 218 6.59 -5.09 -7.06
CA LEU A 218 7.11 -6.32 -6.45
C LEU A 218 8.25 -6.97 -7.24
N GLY A 219 8.24 -6.79 -8.56
CA GLY A 219 9.16 -7.43 -9.51
C GLY A 219 8.42 -8.41 -10.41
N ASN A 220 8.66 -8.30 -11.71
CA ASN A 220 7.99 -9.12 -12.73
C ASN A 220 8.29 -10.61 -12.56
N GLU A 221 9.52 -10.96 -12.17
CA GLU A 221 9.90 -12.36 -11.97
C GLU A 221 9.10 -12.98 -10.81
N LYS A 222 9.04 -12.27 -9.67
CA LYS A 222 8.25 -12.71 -8.52
C LYS A 222 6.76 -12.83 -8.87
N LEU A 223 6.23 -11.86 -9.62
CA LEU A 223 4.84 -11.84 -10.05
C LEU A 223 4.52 -12.97 -11.05
N CYS A 224 5.45 -13.31 -11.94
CA CYS A 224 5.33 -14.44 -12.85
C CYS A 224 5.19 -15.75 -12.07
N TYR A 225 6.10 -16.05 -11.13
CA TYR A 225 5.97 -17.25 -10.29
C TYR A 225 4.68 -17.25 -9.45
N LEU A 226 4.31 -16.11 -8.88
CA LEU A 226 3.09 -15.97 -8.10
C LEU A 226 1.83 -16.28 -8.91
N THR A 227 1.77 -15.84 -10.16
CA THR A 227 0.55 -15.93 -11.00
C THR A 227 0.48 -17.20 -11.84
N ASN A 228 1.55 -18.00 -11.88
CA ASN A 228 1.61 -19.27 -12.60
C ASN A 228 1.57 -20.51 -11.69
N GLN A 229 1.61 -20.35 -10.36
CA GLN A 229 1.51 -21.50 -9.44
C GLN A 229 0.09 -22.07 -9.31
N ARG A 230 -0.94 -21.25 -9.56
CA ARG A 230 -2.40 -21.54 -9.52
C ARG A 230 -3.12 -20.51 -10.40
N ASN A 231 -4.44 -20.59 -10.55
CA ASN A 231 -5.23 -19.49 -11.11
C ASN A 231 -5.38 -18.37 -10.07
N TYR A 232 -5.12 -17.13 -10.47
CA TYR A 232 -5.25 -15.95 -9.61
C TYR A 232 -6.24 -14.94 -10.21
N THR A 233 -7.10 -14.42 -9.36
CA THR A 233 -7.85 -13.18 -9.62
C THR A 233 -6.91 -11.99 -9.52
N LEU A 234 -6.96 -11.07 -10.48
CA LEU A 234 -6.40 -9.72 -10.35
C LEU A 234 -7.48 -8.78 -9.85
N ARG A 235 -7.16 -7.96 -8.86
CA ARG A 235 -7.94 -6.80 -8.46
C ARG A 235 -7.11 -5.53 -8.57
N VAL A 236 -7.73 -4.49 -9.11
CA VAL A 236 -7.18 -3.14 -9.16
C VAL A 236 -8.10 -2.22 -8.37
N ASP A 237 -7.56 -1.60 -7.33
CA ASP A 237 -8.22 -0.52 -6.61
C ASP A 237 -7.57 0.80 -6.99
N PHE A 238 -8.35 1.87 -7.17
CA PHE A 238 -7.80 3.19 -7.40
C PHE A 238 -8.71 4.33 -6.92
N VAL A 239 -8.09 5.48 -6.66
CA VAL A 239 -8.79 6.72 -6.27
C VAL A 239 -8.49 7.80 -7.31
N ASP A 240 -9.53 8.38 -7.90
CA ASP A 240 -9.37 9.43 -8.91
C ASP A 240 -8.98 10.79 -8.29
N LYS A 241 -8.80 11.79 -9.15
CA LYS A 241 -8.44 13.16 -8.75
C LYS A 241 -9.48 13.86 -7.87
N ASP A 242 -10.73 13.38 -7.89
CA ASP A 242 -11.87 13.92 -7.16
C ASP A 242 -12.16 13.07 -5.90
N HIS A 243 -11.21 12.23 -5.50
CA HIS A 243 -11.24 11.36 -4.32
C HIS A 243 -12.32 10.27 -4.36
N LYS A 244 -12.81 9.91 -5.54
CA LYS A 244 -13.74 8.79 -5.69
C LYS A 244 -12.98 7.47 -5.83
N PHE A 245 -13.39 6.48 -5.04
CA PHE A 245 -12.85 5.12 -5.07
C PHE A 245 -13.53 4.29 -6.16
N TYR A 246 -12.74 3.47 -6.83
CA TYR A 246 -13.20 2.46 -7.77
C TYR A 246 -12.37 1.19 -7.61
N SER A 247 -12.99 0.06 -7.92
CA SER A 247 -12.34 -1.22 -8.11
C SER A 247 -12.75 -1.88 -9.43
N LEU A 248 -11.89 -2.75 -9.93
CA LEU A 248 -12.18 -3.70 -11.00
C LEU A 248 -11.41 -5.00 -10.77
N GLU A 249 -11.98 -6.10 -11.25
CA GLU A 249 -11.44 -7.44 -11.07
C GLU A 249 -11.43 -8.24 -12.38
N TYR A 250 -10.46 -9.16 -12.48
CA TYR A 250 -10.39 -10.19 -13.51
C TYR A 250 -10.21 -11.54 -12.84
N ASP A 251 -11.08 -12.52 -13.13
CA ASP A 251 -11.04 -13.84 -12.47
C ASP A 251 -9.84 -14.72 -12.88
N LEU A 252 -9.01 -14.25 -13.79
CA LEU A 252 -7.73 -14.86 -14.18
C LEU A 252 -6.71 -13.77 -14.52
N PHE A 253 -5.49 -13.93 -14.05
CA PHE A 253 -4.35 -13.07 -14.36
C PHE A 253 -3.06 -13.88 -14.33
N CYS A 254 -2.40 -14.02 -15.48
CA CYS A 254 -1.17 -14.77 -15.62
C CYS A 254 -0.17 -14.03 -16.51
N LEU A 255 1.10 -14.06 -16.11
CA LEU A 255 2.20 -13.49 -16.88
C LEU A 255 3.04 -14.56 -17.59
N GLY A 256 3.62 -14.21 -18.72
CA GLY A 256 4.74 -14.95 -19.30
C GLY A 256 5.99 -14.84 -18.43
N ASP A 257 6.96 -15.72 -18.70
CA ASP A 257 8.30 -15.62 -18.12
C ASP A 257 9.11 -14.50 -18.80
N GLU A 258 10.35 -14.31 -18.37
CA GLU A 258 11.25 -13.30 -18.95
C GLU A 258 11.51 -13.52 -20.44
N SER A 259 11.53 -14.78 -20.91
CA SER A 259 11.76 -15.11 -22.33
C SER A 259 10.60 -14.65 -23.23
N ASP A 260 9.37 -14.64 -22.68
CA ASP A 260 8.19 -14.02 -23.29
C ASP A 260 7.96 -12.57 -22.80
N LYS A 261 9.01 -11.92 -22.29
CA LYS A 261 9.03 -10.53 -21.85
C LYS A 261 7.91 -10.18 -20.86
N TYR A 262 7.62 -11.09 -19.93
CA TYR A 262 6.56 -10.92 -18.94
C TYR A 262 5.21 -10.54 -19.54
N ARG A 263 4.88 -11.07 -20.73
CA ARG A 263 3.61 -10.80 -21.43
C ARG A 263 2.42 -10.97 -20.52
N LEU A 264 1.43 -10.09 -20.62
CA LEU A 264 0.14 -10.29 -19.98
C LEU A 264 -0.63 -11.39 -20.74
N LYS A 265 -0.40 -12.66 -20.40
CA LYS A 265 -0.85 -13.81 -21.21
C LYS A 265 -2.34 -14.03 -21.16
N ASN A 266 -2.93 -13.92 -19.97
CA ASN A 266 -4.34 -14.20 -19.77
C ASN A 266 -4.97 -13.19 -18.83
N LEU A 267 -6.10 -12.65 -19.26
CA LEU A 267 -7.05 -11.92 -18.44
C LEU A 267 -8.41 -12.61 -18.49
N GLY A 268 -8.95 -12.90 -17.32
CA GLY A 268 -10.24 -13.57 -17.15
C GLY A 268 -11.45 -12.68 -17.40
N HIS A 269 -12.63 -13.08 -16.93
CA HIS A 269 -13.83 -12.26 -16.98
C HIS A 269 -13.65 -10.97 -16.18
N PHE A 270 -14.00 -9.84 -16.78
CA PHE A 270 -13.93 -8.52 -16.17
C PHE A 270 -15.19 -8.19 -15.37
N GLU A 271 -15.01 -7.70 -14.15
CA GLU A 271 -16.07 -7.12 -13.34
C GLU A 271 -15.65 -5.74 -12.81
N GLY A 272 -16.47 -4.73 -13.05
CA GLY A 272 -16.24 -3.34 -12.62
C GLY A 272 -17.17 -2.92 -11.49
N SER A 273 -16.66 -2.11 -10.56
CA SER A 273 -17.50 -1.42 -9.58
C SER A 273 -18.37 -0.32 -10.23
N GLN A 274 -19.27 0.29 -9.43
CA GLN A 274 -20.12 1.36 -9.92
C GLN A 274 -19.31 2.53 -10.54
N GLY A 275 -19.62 2.85 -11.80
CA GLY A 275 -18.90 3.88 -12.55
C GLY A 275 -17.65 3.37 -13.29
N ILE A 276 -17.49 2.04 -13.37
CA ILE A 276 -16.52 1.33 -14.20
C ILE A 276 -17.29 0.32 -15.06
N SER A 277 -17.58 0.68 -16.31
CA SER A 277 -18.26 -0.21 -17.26
C SER A 277 -17.37 -0.67 -18.42
N PHE A 278 -16.17 -0.09 -18.54
CA PHE A 278 -15.23 -0.39 -19.60
C PHE A 278 -14.07 -1.25 -19.09
N ASP A 279 -13.73 -2.30 -19.84
CA ASP A 279 -12.59 -3.17 -19.56
C ASP A 279 -11.28 -2.49 -19.98
N TYR A 280 -10.68 -1.73 -19.06
CA TYR A 280 -9.48 -0.95 -19.33
C TYR A 280 -8.22 -1.79 -19.58
N MET A 281 -8.19 -3.06 -19.17
CA MET A 281 -7.00 -3.92 -19.30
C MET A 281 -7.04 -4.84 -20.52
N ARG A 282 -8.22 -5.12 -21.10
CA ARG A 282 -8.32 -6.10 -22.21
C ARG A 282 -7.38 -5.84 -23.37
N ILE A 283 -7.24 -4.58 -23.80
CA ILE A 283 -6.35 -4.23 -24.92
C ILE A 283 -4.87 -4.53 -24.62
N HIS A 284 -4.51 -4.61 -23.33
CA HIS A 284 -3.18 -4.92 -22.87
C HIS A 284 -2.90 -6.43 -22.80
N GLU A 285 -3.93 -7.28 -22.94
CA GLU A 285 -3.76 -8.73 -23.07
C GLU A 285 -2.92 -9.07 -24.29
N ASN A 286 -2.09 -10.11 -24.16
CA ASN A 286 -1.09 -10.53 -25.12
C ASN A 286 -0.02 -9.49 -25.47
N GLN A 287 0.08 -8.36 -24.75
CA GLN A 287 1.17 -7.40 -24.96
C GLN A 287 2.38 -7.77 -24.08
N PRO A 288 3.61 -7.66 -24.60
CA PRO A 288 4.81 -7.81 -23.79
C PRO A 288 4.94 -6.63 -22.81
N PHE A 289 5.60 -6.84 -21.68
CA PHE A 289 5.93 -5.75 -20.78
C PHE A 289 7.01 -4.87 -21.42
N ARG A 290 6.87 -3.54 -21.34
CA ARG A 290 7.79 -2.60 -21.98
C ARG A 290 8.35 -1.60 -21.00
N THR A 291 9.66 -1.38 -21.08
CA THR A 291 10.44 -0.44 -20.24
C THR A 291 11.28 0.47 -21.13
N LYS A 292 12.02 1.43 -20.55
CA LYS A 292 12.88 2.38 -21.30
C LYS A 292 13.83 1.72 -22.30
N ASP A 293 14.41 0.61 -21.88
CA ASP A 293 15.51 -0.08 -22.53
C ASP A 293 15.10 -1.43 -23.14
N SER A 294 13.82 -1.79 -23.02
CA SER A 294 13.21 -2.96 -23.66
C SER A 294 11.79 -2.59 -24.11
N ASN A 295 11.69 -1.91 -25.25
CA ASN A 295 10.43 -1.38 -25.79
C ASN A 295 10.09 -1.84 -27.22
N ASP A 296 10.99 -2.52 -27.92
CA ASP A 296 10.86 -2.97 -29.32
C ASP A 296 10.35 -1.88 -30.28
N GLY A 297 10.84 -0.63 -30.11
CA GLY A 297 10.47 0.50 -30.96
C GLY A 297 9.13 1.17 -30.62
N ASN A 298 8.45 0.72 -29.56
CA ASN A 298 7.25 1.36 -29.03
C ASN A 298 7.62 2.51 -28.07
N ASN A 299 7.27 3.75 -28.41
CA ASN A 299 7.63 4.95 -27.65
C ASN A 299 6.65 5.31 -26.51
N CYS A 300 5.77 4.40 -26.12
CA CYS A 300 4.78 4.65 -25.08
C CYS A 300 5.42 4.85 -23.71
N PHE A 301 6.51 4.14 -23.43
CA PHE A 301 7.22 4.31 -22.17
C PHE A 301 7.68 5.76 -21.96
N GLU A 302 8.30 6.39 -22.98
CA GLU A 302 8.84 7.74 -22.92
C GLU A 302 7.75 8.79 -22.67
N SER A 303 6.58 8.59 -23.28
CA SER A 303 5.45 9.52 -23.19
C SER A 303 4.57 9.28 -21.96
N LYS A 304 4.43 8.04 -21.51
CA LYS A 304 3.54 7.64 -20.40
C LYS A 304 4.26 7.50 -19.06
N LYS A 305 5.58 7.66 -19.04
CA LYS A 305 6.42 7.80 -17.83
C LYS A 305 6.37 6.63 -16.85
N GLY A 306 6.09 5.43 -17.33
CA GLY A 306 6.12 4.19 -16.55
C GLY A 306 6.23 2.97 -17.44
N ALA A 307 6.61 1.81 -16.90
CA ALA A 307 6.56 0.57 -17.65
C ALA A 307 5.17 -0.05 -17.61
N TRP A 308 4.77 -0.68 -18.71
CA TRP A 308 3.45 -1.30 -18.83
C TRP A 308 3.39 -2.31 -19.96
N TRP A 309 2.31 -3.08 -20.00
CA TRP A 309 1.92 -3.92 -21.14
C TRP A 309 1.33 -3.06 -22.26
N TYR A 310 2.12 -2.18 -22.87
CA TYR A 310 1.60 -1.24 -23.88
C TYR A 310 1.18 -1.94 -25.17
N ALA A 311 -0.08 -1.70 -25.55
CA ALA A 311 -0.64 -2.00 -26.86
C ALA A 311 -0.34 -0.86 -27.86
N ASP A 312 -0.88 -0.98 -29.08
CA ASP A 312 -0.89 0.08 -30.07
C ASP A 312 -1.50 1.36 -29.48
N ASN A 313 -0.92 2.52 -29.83
CA ASN A 313 -1.31 3.82 -29.28
C ASN A 313 -1.30 3.87 -27.74
N CYS A 314 -0.45 3.05 -27.10
CA CYS A 314 -0.26 2.94 -25.65
C CYS A 314 -1.44 2.35 -24.86
N GLY A 315 -2.52 1.97 -25.53
CA GLY A 315 -3.70 1.40 -24.89
C GLY A 315 -4.46 2.35 -23.95
N THR A 316 -5.23 1.74 -23.05
CA THR A 316 -6.30 2.35 -22.26
C THR A 316 -5.95 2.55 -20.79
N ALA A 317 -4.86 1.97 -20.31
CA ALA A 317 -4.40 2.15 -18.94
C ALA A 317 -2.88 2.34 -18.86
N ASN A 318 -2.45 3.10 -17.85
CA ASN A 318 -1.10 3.02 -17.31
C ASN A 318 -1.15 3.37 -15.82
N LEU A 319 -1.00 2.35 -14.97
CA LEU A 319 -1.01 2.54 -13.51
C LEU A 319 0.39 2.87 -12.94
N ASN A 320 1.41 2.83 -13.78
CA ASN A 320 2.81 3.09 -13.44
C ASN A 320 3.29 4.49 -13.87
N GLY A 321 2.39 5.36 -14.36
CA GLY A 321 2.70 6.74 -14.75
C GLY A 321 3.24 7.60 -13.60
N ASP A 322 3.61 8.84 -13.92
CA ASP A 322 4.15 9.76 -12.91
C ASP A 322 3.04 10.47 -12.08
N TYR A 323 3.45 11.15 -11.01
CA TYR A 323 2.57 11.98 -10.17
C TYR A 323 2.59 13.46 -10.57
N SER A 324 3.02 13.79 -11.80
CA SER A 324 3.21 15.20 -12.23
C SER A 324 1.90 15.99 -12.35
N GLY A 325 0.75 15.30 -12.43
CA GLY A 325 -0.54 15.91 -12.73
C GLY A 325 -0.77 16.22 -14.21
N ASP A 326 0.24 15.97 -15.07
CA ASP A 326 0.10 16.03 -16.52
C ASP A 326 -0.70 14.83 -17.01
N ARG A 327 -1.91 15.09 -17.55
CA ARG A 327 -2.84 14.05 -18.02
C ARG A 327 -2.24 13.11 -19.07
N THR A 328 -1.18 13.52 -19.75
CA THR A 328 -0.54 12.71 -20.79
C THR A 328 0.45 11.69 -20.23
N LYS A 329 0.96 11.93 -19.02
CA LYS A 329 2.05 11.19 -18.35
C LYS A 329 1.63 10.54 -17.03
N SER A 330 0.56 11.06 -16.41
CA SER A 330 0.13 10.64 -15.10
C SER A 330 -0.54 9.26 -15.12
N ILE A 331 -0.77 8.70 -13.93
CA ILE A 331 -1.50 7.45 -13.76
C ILE A 331 -2.93 7.61 -14.32
N TYR A 332 -3.34 6.72 -15.22
CA TYR A 332 -4.65 6.81 -15.87
C TYR A 332 -5.32 5.48 -16.22
N VAL A 333 -6.65 5.57 -16.37
CA VAL A 333 -7.50 4.64 -17.13
C VAL A 333 -8.44 5.44 -18.04
N ARG A 334 -8.71 4.97 -19.25
CA ARG A 334 -9.57 5.62 -20.25
C ARG A 334 -10.24 4.60 -21.15
N ASP A 335 -11.47 4.86 -21.57
CA ASP A 335 -12.12 4.09 -22.63
C ASP A 335 -11.67 4.56 -24.03
N SER A 336 -12.20 3.93 -25.08
CA SER A 336 -11.89 4.25 -26.48
C SER A 336 -12.21 5.71 -26.84
N ASP A 337 -13.33 6.22 -26.34
CA ASP A 337 -13.89 7.53 -26.70
C ASP A 337 -13.47 8.65 -25.72
N ASN A 338 -12.72 8.29 -24.68
CA ASN A 338 -12.32 9.12 -23.54
C ASN A 338 -13.48 9.67 -22.69
N GLU A 339 -14.68 9.10 -22.76
CA GLU A 339 -15.82 9.48 -21.92
C GLU A 339 -15.56 9.18 -20.45
N GLN A 340 -14.96 8.02 -20.16
CA GLN A 340 -14.58 7.61 -18.80
C GLN A 340 -13.10 7.83 -18.49
N PHE A 341 -12.48 8.84 -19.11
CA PHE A 341 -11.08 9.14 -18.86
C PHE A 341 -10.83 9.63 -17.42
N LYS A 342 -10.20 8.77 -16.63
CA LYS A 342 -9.72 9.07 -15.27
C LYS A 342 -8.21 9.22 -15.32
N SER A 343 -7.75 10.46 -15.36
CA SER A 343 -6.33 10.86 -15.25
C SER A 343 -6.00 11.36 -13.85
N ASN A 344 -4.71 11.46 -13.50
CA ASN A 344 -4.26 11.97 -12.21
C ASN A 344 -4.80 11.14 -11.04
N ILE A 345 -4.86 9.82 -11.24
CA ILE A 345 -5.18 8.86 -10.19
C ILE A 345 -4.21 9.10 -9.03
N ARG A 346 -4.77 9.25 -7.83
CA ARG A 346 -4.03 9.64 -6.61
C ARG A 346 -3.53 8.44 -5.82
N TYR A 347 -4.22 7.31 -5.95
CA TYR A 347 -3.89 6.06 -5.31
C TYR A 347 -4.19 4.92 -6.27
N THR A 348 -3.35 3.90 -6.30
CA THR A 348 -3.73 2.62 -6.91
C THR A 348 -3.00 1.46 -6.25
N ASP A 349 -3.74 0.38 -5.98
CA ASP A 349 -3.18 -0.93 -5.66
C ASP A 349 -3.53 -1.90 -6.78
N MET A 350 -2.56 -2.73 -7.17
CA MET A 350 -2.84 -3.97 -7.90
C MET A 350 -2.47 -5.15 -7.02
N LYS A 351 -3.39 -6.09 -6.90
CA LYS A 351 -3.27 -7.22 -5.97
C LYS A 351 -3.85 -8.49 -6.56
N VAL A 352 -3.28 -9.64 -6.19
CA VAL A 352 -3.72 -10.96 -6.67
C VAL A 352 -4.12 -11.87 -5.51
N ARG A 353 -5.08 -12.75 -5.76
CA ARG A 353 -5.50 -13.80 -4.83
C ARG A 353 -5.88 -15.06 -5.61
N PRO A 354 -5.58 -16.28 -5.14
CA PRO A 354 -6.07 -17.50 -5.77
C PRO A 354 -7.60 -17.48 -5.92
N VAL A 355 -8.10 -18.05 -7.01
CA VAL A 355 -9.53 -18.22 -7.28
C VAL A 355 -10.18 -19.18 -6.28
#